data_AF-A0A372QUP4-F1
#
_entry.id   AF-A0A372QUP4-F1
#
_cell.length_a   1.000
_cell.length_b   1.000
_cell.length_c   1.000
_cell.angle_alpha   90.00
_cell.angle_beta   90.00
_cell.angle_gamma   90.00
#
_symmetry.space_group_name_H-M   'P 1'
#
loop_
_entity.id
_entity.type
_entity.pdbx_description
1 polymer ?
#
loop_
_entity_poly.entity_id
_entity_poly.type
_entity_poly.pdbx_seq_one_letter_code
_entity_poly.pdbx_strand_id
1 'polypeptide(L)'
;MRFYNKLWARITESRWTISYISFAVLQMIIAIVIEAIILQKNENSYETLTMYMGDDDKENFEKIVYKKYTYTQYSKQFQSIIHGNIWFMVFEAFLTALCFSSVFFQNTIEVISIAIINVCLIFFAGVQIYQSNKWIVRVNSQIELDLKEISLTKDVIPWEALQLVLMIGFTSASIVFGYKLYKQFGWNIYKEIGANIQMQRMYRTYLVFLLLLKLDLLLLMGFQILNLVFLFSDAEEDQTTTIIIQSIMVASVIPIVGLALWGVRRENQVAMFIFAVASVATIVNFIYILAKFIINRDEYLLTLLDILGILITIMSMVIAYLATRNFDRGLKNHFQKRDHEDAVNLEACGGQGQRKRFSIDD
;
A
#
# COMPACT_ATOMS: atom_id res chain seq x y z
N MET A 1 16.56 -23.07 -3.15
CA MET A 1 15.96 -24.25 -2.48
C MET A 1 15.73 -24.09 -0.97
N ARG A 2 16.71 -23.64 -0.16
CA ARG A 2 16.57 -23.56 1.31
C ARG A 2 15.51 -22.57 1.84
N PHE A 3 15.37 -21.39 1.21
CA PHE A 3 14.32 -20.42 1.57
C PHE A 3 12.90 -20.97 1.35
N TYR A 4 12.68 -21.59 0.17
CA TYR A 4 11.40 -22.21 -0.17
C TYR A 4 11.01 -23.32 0.81
N ASN A 5 11.95 -24.18 1.22
CA ASN A 5 11.67 -25.24 2.18
C ASN A 5 11.25 -24.67 3.56
N LYS A 6 11.91 -23.60 4.02
CA LYS A 6 11.55 -22.92 5.28
C LYS A 6 10.18 -22.23 5.17
N LEU A 7 9.91 -21.55 4.07
CA LEU A 7 8.62 -20.91 3.81
C LEU A 7 7.49 -21.93 3.76
N TRP A 8 7.66 -23.03 3.03
CA TRP A 8 6.69 -24.11 2.97
C TRP A 8 6.43 -24.74 4.33
N ALA A 9 7.47 -25.02 5.11
CA ALA A 9 7.32 -25.57 6.46
C ALA A 9 6.53 -24.63 7.40
N ARG A 10 6.72 -23.31 7.28
CA ARG A 10 5.97 -22.31 8.06
C ARG A 10 4.52 -22.19 7.62
N ILE A 11 4.26 -22.22 6.31
CA ILE A 11 2.89 -22.18 5.76
C ILE A 11 2.12 -23.42 6.18
N THR A 12 2.73 -24.61 6.14
CA THR A 12 2.09 -25.87 6.49
C THR A 12 2.15 -26.22 7.98
N GLU A 13 2.65 -25.31 8.83
CA GLU A 13 2.76 -25.50 10.28
C GLU A 13 1.40 -25.76 10.94
N SER A 14 0.33 -25.14 10.43
CA SER A 14 -1.02 -25.24 10.98
C SER A 14 -2.09 -25.19 9.89
N ARG A 15 -3.26 -25.78 10.16
CA ARG A 15 -4.42 -25.62 9.28
C ARG A 15 -4.82 -24.14 9.14
N TRP A 16 -4.60 -23.35 10.18
CA TRP A 16 -4.93 -21.91 10.18
C TRP A 16 -3.99 -21.07 9.32
N THR A 17 -2.69 -21.41 9.26
CA THR A 17 -1.72 -20.71 8.39
C THR A 17 -2.00 -21.00 6.92
N ILE A 18 -2.34 -22.25 6.59
CA ILE A 18 -2.77 -22.63 5.23
C ILE A 18 -4.06 -21.89 4.86
N SER A 19 -5.10 -21.95 5.72
CA SER A 19 -6.37 -21.25 5.43
C SER A 19 -6.18 -19.75 5.24
N TYR A 20 -5.35 -19.10 6.05
CA TYR A 20 -5.07 -17.67 5.94
C TYR A 20 -4.39 -17.30 4.63
N ILE A 21 -3.33 -18.02 4.24
CA ILE A 21 -2.61 -17.76 2.99
C ILE A 21 -3.47 -18.07 1.77
N SER A 22 -4.17 -19.22 1.77
CA SER A 22 -5.09 -19.57 0.69
C SER A 22 -6.19 -18.54 0.52
N PHE A 23 -6.72 -18.03 1.63
CA PHE A 23 -7.71 -16.96 1.63
C PHE A 23 -7.15 -15.65 1.09
N ALA A 24 -5.96 -15.23 1.51
CA ALA A 24 -5.31 -14.02 1.00
C ALA A 24 -5.06 -14.09 -0.52
N VAL A 25 -4.58 -15.22 -1.02
CA VAL A 25 -4.37 -15.44 -2.47
C VAL A 25 -5.70 -15.40 -3.23
N LEU A 26 -6.76 -16.00 -2.67
CA LEU A 26 -8.09 -15.97 -3.26
C LEU A 26 -8.66 -14.54 -3.30
N GLN A 27 -8.53 -13.79 -2.20
CA GLN A 27 -8.91 -12.37 -2.14
C GLN A 27 -8.22 -11.58 -3.25
N MET A 28 -6.89 -11.70 -3.37
CA MET A 28 -6.10 -11.00 -4.38
C MET A 28 -6.56 -11.31 -5.81
N ILE A 29 -6.77 -12.59 -6.14
CA ILE A 29 -7.20 -13.00 -7.48
C ILE A 29 -8.57 -12.40 -7.80
N ILE A 30 -9.54 -12.52 -6.90
CA ILE A 30 -10.89 -12.00 -7.12
C ILE A 30 -10.89 -10.47 -7.22
N ALA A 31 -10.17 -9.80 -6.32
CA ALA A 31 -10.06 -8.34 -6.31
C ALA A 31 -9.44 -7.81 -7.61
N ILE A 32 -8.34 -8.41 -8.07
CA ILE A 32 -7.67 -8.01 -9.32
C ILE A 32 -8.58 -8.25 -10.54
N VAL A 33 -9.31 -9.37 -10.59
CA VAL A 33 -10.22 -9.66 -11.71
C VAL A 33 -11.34 -8.62 -11.80
N ILE A 34 -11.93 -8.24 -10.67
CA ILE A 34 -13.01 -7.25 -10.64
C ILE A 34 -12.47 -5.86 -10.98
N GLU A 35 -11.32 -5.48 -10.41
CA GLU A 35 -10.66 -4.21 -10.70
C GLU A 35 -10.26 -4.11 -12.18
N ALA A 36 -9.84 -5.20 -12.81
CA ALA A 36 -9.55 -5.22 -14.25
C ALA A 36 -10.79 -4.94 -15.11
N ILE A 37 -11.97 -5.44 -14.71
CA ILE A 37 -13.24 -5.13 -15.38
C ILE A 37 -13.61 -3.65 -15.19
N ILE A 38 -13.43 -3.11 -13.99
CA ILE A 38 -13.67 -1.69 -13.67
C ILE A 38 -12.71 -0.79 -14.48
N LEU A 39 -11.45 -1.17 -14.56
CA LEU A 39 -10.44 -0.48 -15.36
C LEU A 39 -10.85 -0.43 -16.83
N GLN A 40 -11.26 -1.55 -17.42
CA GLN A 40 -11.73 -1.60 -18.81
C GLN A 40 -12.94 -0.67 -19.04
N LYS A 41 -13.89 -0.60 -18.10
CA LYS A 41 -15.05 0.30 -18.21
C LYS A 41 -14.67 1.78 -18.13
N ASN A 42 -13.71 2.10 -17.25
CA ASN A 42 -13.18 3.46 -17.14
C ASN A 42 -12.36 3.85 -18.38
N GLU A 43 -11.63 2.92 -18.98
CA GLU A 43 -10.89 3.13 -20.23
C GLU A 43 -11.84 3.42 -21.40
N ASN A 44 -12.92 2.66 -21.56
CA ASN A 44 -13.94 2.96 -22.58
C ASN A 44 -14.57 4.36 -22.40
N SER A 45 -14.77 4.79 -21.15
CA SER A 45 -15.28 6.14 -20.83
C SER A 45 -14.26 7.22 -21.20
N TYR A 46 -12.98 6.95 -20.95
CA TYR A 46 -11.87 7.82 -21.36
C TYR A 46 -11.75 7.92 -22.89
N GLU A 47 -11.86 6.81 -23.62
CA GLU A 47 -11.83 6.81 -25.09
C GLU A 47 -12.99 7.63 -25.68
N THR A 48 -14.19 7.51 -25.12
CA THR A 48 -15.35 8.32 -25.54
C THR A 48 -15.07 9.81 -25.37
N LEU A 49 -14.40 10.20 -24.28
CA LEU A 49 -14.00 11.59 -24.03
C LEU A 49 -12.92 12.09 -25.00
N THR A 50 -12.02 11.22 -25.46
CA THR A 50 -10.96 11.62 -26.42
C THR A 50 -11.53 12.10 -27.75
N MET A 51 -12.70 11.58 -28.17
CA MET A 51 -13.39 12.02 -29.37
C MET A 51 -13.83 13.49 -29.29
N TYR A 52 -14.01 14.02 -28.08
CA TYR A 52 -14.50 15.37 -27.84
C TYR A 52 -13.38 16.38 -27.51
N MET A 53 -12.14 15.94 -27.33
CA MET A 53 -11.01 16.83 -27.00
C MET A 53 -10.75 17.88 -28.09
N GLY A 54 -10.97 17.54 -29.36
CA GLY A 54 -10.79 18.48 -30.49
C GLY A 54 -11.82 19.61 -30.54
N ASP A 55 -12.86 19.57 -29.69
CA ASP A 55 -13.83 20.65 -29.55
C ASP A 55 -13.41 21.68 -28.49
N ASP A 56 -12.30 21.48 -27.78
CA ASP A 56 -11.80 22.39 -26.75
C ASP A 56 -11.42 23.78 -27.30
N ASP A 57 -11.03 23.85 -28.59
CA ASP A 57 -10.63 25.10 -29.28
C ASP A 57 -11.79 25.84 -29.95
N LYS A 58 -12.99 25.25 -30.01
CA LYS A 58 -14.15 25.95 -30.57
C LYS A 58 -14.62 26.96 -29.52
N GLU A 59 -14.72 28.23 -29.92
CA GLU A 59 -15.20 29.40 -29.16
C GLU A 59 -16.60 29.27 -28.49
N ASN A 60 -17.16 28.05 -28.36
CA ASN A 60 -18.51 27.75 -27.94
C ASN A 60 -18.66 27.20 -26.50
N PHE A 61 -17.64 27.27 -25.63
CA PHE A 61 -17.88 27.12 -24.19
C PHE A 61 -18.56 28.39 -23.62
N GLU A 62 -19.71 28.80 -24.18
CA GLU A 62 -20.49 29.93 -23.65
C GLU A 62 -21.01 29.63 -22.22
N LYS A 63 -21.19 28.34 -21.88
CA LYS A 63 -21.61 27.87 -20.54
C LYS A 63 -20.81 26.64 -20.12
N ILE A 64 -20.05 26.80 -19.04
CA ILE A 64 -19.24 25.71 -18.46
C ILE A 64 -19.96 25.18 -17.21
N VAL A 65 -20.18 23.87 -17.16
CA VAL A 65 -20.86 23.22 -16.02
C VAL A 65 -20.05 23.32 -14.73
N TYR A 66 -18.74 23.07 -14.82
CA TYR A 66 -17.90 22.89 -13.64
C TYR A 66 -16.52 23.52 -13.81
N LYS A 67 -16.21 24.55 -13.00
CA LYS A 67 -14.97 25.36 -13.11
C LYS A 67 -14.73 25.74 -14.59
N LYS A 68 -13.50 26.05 -15.02
CA LYS A 68 -13.16 26.22 -16.45
C LYS A 68 -12.71 24.89 -17.07
N TYR A 69 -13.46 23.80 -16.83
CA TYR A 69 -13.09 22.48 -17.34
C TYR A 69 -13.48 22.32 -18.80
N THR A 70 -12.50 21.97 -19.63
CA THR A 70 -12.69 21.51 -21.01
C THR A 70 -12.73 19.98 -21.06
N TYR A 71 -13.02 19.37 -22.21
CA TYR A 71 -13.03 17.91 -22.35
C TYR A 71 -11.66 17.28 -22.07
N THR A 72 -10.57 18.00 -22.36
CA THR A 72 -9.21 17.58 -21.96
C THR A 72 -9.01 17.54 -20.45
N GLN A 73 -9.68 18.40 -19.68
CA GLN A 73 -9.58 18.35 -18.22
C GLN A 73 -10.44 17.24 -17.63
N TYR A 74 -11.61 16.96 -18.22
CA TYR A 74 -12.44 15.83 -17.83
C TYR A 74 -11.75 14.49 -18.12
N SER A 75 -11.13 14.32 -19.27
CA SER A 75 -10.39 13.09 -19.61
C SER A 75 -9.24 12.83 -18.64
N LYS A 76 -8.53 13.86 -18.19
CA LYS A 76 -7.48 13.76 -17.15
C LYS A 76 -8.03 13.24 -15.81
N GLN A 77 -9.27 13.57 -15.46
CA GLN A 77 -9.92 13.00 -14.27
C GLN A 77 -10.18 11.50 -14.42
N PHE A 78 -10.64 11.06 -15.60
CA PHE A 78 -10.81 9.63 -15.87
C PHE A 78 -9.47 8.90 -15.92
N GLN A 79 -8.42 9.53 -16.45
CA GLN A 79 -7.06 8.99 -16.39
C GLN A 79 -6.59 8.81 -14.94
N SER A 80 -6.88 9.77 -14.05
CA SER A 80 -6.61 9.69 -12.61
C SER A 80 -7.35 8.51 -11.95
N ILE A 81 -8.62 8.27 -12.32
CA ILE A 81 -9.39 7.10 -11.86
C ILE A 81 -8.74 5.79 -12.33
N ILE A 82 -8.36 5.70 -13.61
CA ILE A 82 -7.67 4.52 -14.17
C ILE A 82 -6.35 4.23 -13.41
N HIS A 83 -5.56 5.27 -13.14
CA HIS A 83 -4.35 5.17 -12.33
C HIS A 83 -4.63 4.67 -10.90
N GLY A 84 -5.72 5.12 -10.30
CA GLY A 84 -6.20 4.62 -9.00
C GLY A 84 -6.54 3.13 -9.01
N ASN A 85 -7.17 2.64 -10.09
CA ASN A 85 -7.51 1.23 -10.27
C ASN A 85 -6.23 0.36 -10.39
N ILE A 86 -5.24 0.83 -11.16
CA ILE A 86 -3.93 0.16 -11.27
C ILE A 86 -3.24 0.08 -9.90
N TRP A 87 -3.25 1.19 -9.17
CA TRP A 87 -2.68 1.25 -7.84
C TRP A 87 -3.36 0.27 -6.88
N PHE A 88 -4.70 0.16 -6.92
CA PHE A 88 -5.44 -0.79 -6.11
C PHE A 88 -5.02 -2.24 -6.39
N MET A 89 -4.88 -2.62 -7.67
CA MET A 89 -4.38 -3.97 -8.04
C MET A 89 -2.98 -4.26 -7.49
N VAL A 90 -2.06 -3.31 -7.63
CA VAL A 90 -0.69 -3.44 -7.09
C VAL A 90 -0.71 -3.52 -5.57
N PHE A 91 -1.59 -2.77 -4.91
CA PHE A 91 -1.73 -2.76 -3.47
C PHE A 91 -2.28 -4.08 -2.92
N GLU A 92 -3.26 -4.70 -3.57
CA GLU A 92 -3.76 -6.04 -3.22
C GLU A 92 -2.69 -7.14 -3.35
N ALA A 93 -1.87 -7.06 -4.41
CA ALA A 93 -0.75 -7.97 -4.58
C ALA A 93 0.29 -7.82 -3.45
N PHE A 94 0.59 -6.58 -3.07
CA PHE A 94 1.45 -6.30 -1.93
C PHE A 94 0.85 -6.73 -0.58
N LEU A 95 -0.45 -6.53 -0.38
CA LEU A 95 -1.15 -6.97 0.84
C LEU A 95 -1.03 -8.49 1.00
N THR A 96 -1.13 -9.22 -0.10
CA THR A 96 -0.87 -10.67 -0.12
C THR A 96 0.59 -11.00 0.21
N ALA A 97 1.55 -10.24 -0.33
CA ALA A 97 2.96 -10.39 0.05
C ALA A 97 3.20 -10.12 1.55
N LEU A 98 2.47 -9.17 2.15
CA LEU A 98 2.47 -8.95 3.60
C LEU A 98 1.86 -10.14 4.37
N CYS A 99 0.80 -10.79 3.86
CA CYS A 99 0.28 -12.03 4.44
C CYS A 99 1.34 -13.14 4.46
N PHE A 100 2.09 -13.31 3.37
CA PHE A 100 3.22 -14.26 3.34
C PHE A 100 4.32 -13.89 4.33
N SER A 101 4.69 -12.60 4.38
CA SER A 101 5.67 -12.07 5.34
C SER A 101 5.25 -12.35 6.78
N SER A 102 3.98 -12.11 7.12
CA SER A 102 3.48 -12.24 8.49
C SER A 102 3.54 -13.68 8.99
N VAL A 103 3.25 -14.65 8.12
CA VAL A 103 3.38 -16.09 8.42
C VAL A 103 4.83 -16.52 8.48
N PHE A 104 5.67 -16.07 7.54
CA PHE A 104 7.08 -16.45 7.49
C PHE A 104 7.86 -16.01 8.74
N PHE A 105 7.63 -14.76 9.17
CA PHE A 105 8.29 -14.19 10.35
C PHE A 105 7.50 -14.39 11.65
N GLN A 106 6.33 -15.04 11.60
CA GLN A 106 5.38 -15.17 12.72
C GLN A 106 5.11 -13.81 13.41
N ASN A 107 4.97 -12.76 12.61
CA ASN A 107 4.86 -11.38 13.08
C ASN A 107 3.39 -11.02 13.38
N THR A 108 3.02 -11.04 14.66
CA THR A 108 1.65 -10.68 15.11
C THR A 108 1.25 -9.25 14.77
N ILE A 109 2.21 -8.32 14.74
CA ILE A 109 1.96 -6.92 14.41
C ILE A 109 1.57 -6.78 12.94
N GLU A 110 2.23 -7.53 12.04
CA GLU A 110 1.85 -7.58 10.62
C GLU A 110 0.44 -8.15 10.44
N VAL A 111 0.08 -9.23 11.15
CA VAL A 111 -1.27 -9.83 11.08
C VAL A 111 -2.37 -8.83 11.48
N ILE A 112 -2.19 -8.12 12.61
CA ILE A 112 -3.14 -7.10 13.05
C ILE A 112 -3.24 -5.97 12.03
N SER A 113 -2.11 -5.54 11.50
CA SER A 113 -2.05 -4.41 10.57
C SER A 113 -2.69 -4.74 9.23
N ILE A 114 -2.58 -5.99 8.75
CA ILE A 114 -3.30 -6.47 7.55
C ILE A 114 -4.82 -6.35 7.74
N ALA A 115 -5.35 -6.64 8.92
CA ALA A 115 -6.78 -6.45 9.20
C ALA A 115 -7.19 -4.96 9.15
N ILE A 116 -6.37 -4.08 9.70
CA ILE A 116 -6.59 -2.62 9.65
C ILE A 116 -6.53 -2.10 8.20
N ILE A 117 -5.54 -2.55 7.43
CA ILE A 117 -5.37 -2.18 6.02
C ILE A 117 -6.57 -2.62 5.19
N ASN A 118 -7.10 -3.83 5.42
CA ASN A 118 -8.34 -4.28 4.77
C ASN A 118 -9.53 -3.35 5.05
N VAL A 119 -9.68 -2.84 6.28
CA VAL A 119 -10.69 -1.83 6.61
C VAL A 119 -10.46 -0.52 5.85
N CYS A 120 -9.22 -0.07 5.73
CA CYS A 120 -8.88 1.11 4.92
C CYS A 120 -9.25 0.92 3.44
N LEU A 121 -9.11 -0.29 2.89
CA LEU A 121 -9.48 -0.59 1.50
C LEU A 121 -10.99 -0.57 1.26
N ILE A 122 -11.82 -0.89 2.26
CA ILE A 122 -13.28 -0.66 2.17
C ILE A 122 -13.57 0.83 1.98
N PHE A 123 -12.89 1.70 2.74
CA PHE A 123 -13.07 3.14 2.62
C PHE A 123 -12.60 3.66 1.26
N PHE A 124 -11.47 3.14 0.75
CA PHE A 124 -10.97 3.44 -0.58
C PHE A 124 -12.01 3.09 -1.67
N ALA A 125 -12.56 1.87 -1.65
CA ALA A 125 -13.59 1.44 -2.60
C ALA A 125 -14.85 2.32 -2.54
N GLY A 126 -15.25 2.78 -1.35
CA GLY A 126 -16.37 3.72 -1.20
C GLY A 126 -16.10 5.09 -1.83
N VAL A 127 -14.89 5.62 -1.68
CA VAL A 127 -14.49 6.90 -2.30
C VAL A 127 -14.35 6.78 -3.82
N GLN A 128 -13.89 5.65 -4.33
CA GLN A 128 -13.84 5.35 -5.76
C GLN A 128 -15.24 5.45 -6.39
N ILE A 129 -16.25 4.79 -5.81
CA ILE A 129 -17.66 4.88 -6.26
C ILE A 129 -18.15 6.33 -6.30
N TYR A 130 -17.89 7.07 -5.22
CA TYR A 130 -18.30 8.47 -5.12
C TYR A 130 -17.66 9.32 -6.24
N GLN A 131 -16.36 9.14 -6.47
CA GLN A 131 -15.62 9.88 -7.49
C GLN A 131 -16.11 9.52 -8.90
N SER A 132 -16.26 8.24 -9.22
CA SER A 132 -16.73 7.77 -10.54
C SER A 132 -18.12 8.33 -10.85
N ASN A 133 -19.09 8.20 -9.92
CA ASN A 133 -20.44 8.71 -10.16
C ASN A 133 -20.46 10.25 -10.30
N LYS A 134 -19.68 10.96 -9.46
CA LYS A 134 -19.59 12.43 -9.52
C LYS A 134 -19.09 12.91 -10.88
N TRP A 135 -18.03 12.30 -11.41
CA TRP A 135 -17.44 12.70 -12.69
C TRP A 135 -18.30 12.31 -13.89
N ILE A 136 -18.89 11.11 -13.89
CA ILE A 136 -19.83 10.70 -14.96
C ILE A 136 -21.00 11.69 -15.06
N VAL A 137 -21.59 12.08 -13.92
CA VAL A 137 -22.71 13.05 -13.90
C VAL A 137 -22.28 14.42 -14.45
N ARG A 138 -21.12 14.94 -14.02
CA ARG A 138 -20.59 16.24 -14.47
C ARG A 138 -20.31 16.25 -15.97
N VAL A 139 -19.67 15.21 -16.49
CA VAL A 139 -19.37 15.09 -17.91
C VAL A 139 -20.65 15.00 -18.74
N ASN A 140 -21.60 14.16 -18.32
CA ASN A 140 -22.86 14.01 -19.05
C ASN A 140 -23.66 15.31 -19.09
N SER A 141 -23.64 16.11 -18.02
CA SER A 141 -24.26 17.44 -18.05
C SER A 141 -23.57 18.41 -19.03
N GLN A 142 -22.25 18.30 -19.22
CA GLN A 142 -21.53 19.11 -20.20
C GLN A 142 -21.86 18.66 -21.64
N ILE A 143 -21.88 17.34 -21.88
CA ILE A 143 -22.30 16.74 -23.15
C ILE A 143 -23.72 17.17 -23.54
N GLU A 144 -24.64 17.22 -22.56
CA GLU A 144 -26.02 17.68 -22.77
C GLU A 144 -26.08 19.18 -23.11
N LEU A 145 -25.32 20.02 -22.42
CA LEU A 145 -25.22 21.45 -22.76
C LEU A 145 -24.64 21.70 -24.15
N ASP A 146 -23.66 20.89 -24.55
CA ASP A 146 -23.01 20.98 -25.85
C ASP A 146 -23.80 20.25 -26.95
N LEU A 147 -25.02 19.76 -26.63
CA LEU A 147 -25.96 19.09 -27.53
C LEU A 147 -25.34 17.90 -28.28
N LYS A 148 -24.44 17.16 -27.63
CA LYS A 148 -23.77 15.99 -28.21
C LYS A 148 -24.55 14.70 -27.94
N GLU A 149 -24.49 13.76 -28.88
CA GLU A 149 -25.34 12.55 -28.84
C GLU A 149 -24.79 11.43 -27.94
N ILE A 150 -23.47 11.29 -27.79
CA ILE A 150 -22.87 10.17 -27.05
C ILE A 150 -22.56 10.60 -25.62
N SER A 151 -23.27 10.00 -24.66
CA SER A 151 -23.07 10.18 -23.21
C SER A 151 -22.30 9.01 -22.59
N LEU A 152 -21.68 9.25 -21.43
CA LEU A 152 -21.00 8.22 -20.66
C LEU A 152 -22.02 7.33 -19.93
N THR A 153 -21.80 6.02 -19.98
CA THR A 153 -22.63 5.04 -19.27
C THR A 153 -22.25 4.93 -17.80
N LYS A 154 -23.22 4.58 -16.95
CA LYS A 154 -23.01 4.32 -15.51
C LYS A 154 -22.68 2.86 -15.20
N ASP A 155 -22.32 2.08 -16.21
CA ASP A 155 -22.09 0.63 -16.11
C ASP A 155 -20.95 0.25 -15.16
N VAL A 156 -20.04 1.18 -14.87
CA VAL A 156 -18.92 0.97 -13.93
C VAL A 156 -19.39 0.91 -12.46
N ILE A 157 -20.44 1.65 -12.10
CA ILE A 157 -20.90 1.81 -10.71
C ILE A 157 -21.34 0.49 -10.07
N PRO A 158 -22.12 -0.39 -10.75
CA PRO A 158 -22.45 -1.71 -10.22
C PRO A 158 -21.22 -2.60 -9.94
N TRP A 159 -20.16 -2.50 -10.75
CA TRP A 159 -18.93 -3.28 -10.55
C TRP A 159 -18.13 -2.77 -9.36
N GLU A 160 -17.99 -1.45 -9.22
CA GLU A 160 -17.35 -0.83 -8.04
C GLU A 160 -18.14 -1.15 -6.75
N ALA A 161 -19.48 -1.16 -6.82
CA ALA A 161 -20.33 -1.57 -5.70
C ALA A 161 -20.15 -3.05 -5.35
N LEU A 162 -20.02 -3.93 -6.34
CA LEU A 162 -19.71 -5.35 -6.13
C LEU A 162 -18.36 -5.52 -5.43
N GLN A 163 -17.33 -4.78 -5.86
CA GLN A 163 -16.03 -4.78 -5.20
C GLN A 163 -16.12 -4.35 -3.74
N LEU A 164 -16.84 -3.26 -3.43
CA LEU A 164 -17.04 -2.82 -2.05
C LEU A 164 -17.66 -3.92 -1.18
N VAL A 165 -18.70 -4.60 -1.66
CA VAL A 165 -19.36 -5.70 -0.93
C VAL A 165 -18.40 -6.87 -0.70
N LEU A 166 -17.60 -7.23 -1.70
CA LEU A 166 -16.60 -8.28 -1.58
C LEU A 166 -15.48 -7.89 -0.61
N MET A 167 -15.03 -6.64 -0.61
CA MET A 167 -14.02 -6.15 0.33
C MET A 167 -14.50 -6.18 1.78
N ILE A 168 -15.78 -5.90 2.03
CA ILE A 168 -16.39 -6.09 3.36
C ILE A 168 -16.34 -7.57 3.77
N GLY A 169 -16.75 -8.46 2.86
CA GLY A 169 -16.67 -9.90 3.06
C GLY A 169 -15.24 -10.36 3.34
N PHE A 170 -14.28 -9.88 2.55
CA PHE A 170 -12.88 -10.28 2.70
C PHE A 170 -12.25 -9.78 3.99
N THR A 171 -12.55 -8.53 4.37
CA THR A 171 -12.10 -7.94 5.62
C THR A 171 -12.63 -8.74 6.82
N SER A 172 -13.91 -9.14 6.80
CA SER A 172 -14.50 -9.93 7.88
C SER A 172 -13.79 -11.28 8.06
N ALA A 173 -13.49 -11.99 6.96
CA ALA A 173 -12.77 -13.24 6.98
C ALA A 173 -11.30 -13.05 7.40
N SER A 174 -10.64 -11.99 6.92
CA SER A 174 -9.28 -11.60 7.30
C SER A 174 -9.17 -11.36 8.81
N ILE A 175 -10.15 -10.71 9.44
CA ILE A 175 -10.21 -10.51 10.90
C ILE A 175 -10.34 -11.86 11.63
N VAL A 176 -11.21 -12.76 11.16
CA VAL A 176 -11.42 -14.08 11.79
C VAL A 176 -10.16 -14.94 11.72
N PHE A 177 -9.53 -15.06 10.56
CA PHE A 177 -8.29 -15.82 10.39
C PHE A 177 -7.12 -15.15 11.12
N GLY A 178 -7.03 -13.82 11.03
CA GLY A 178 -6.03 -13.02 11.73
C GLY A 178 -6.10 -13.18 13.24
N TYR A 179 -7.29 -13.26 13.83
CA TYR A 179 -7.46 -13.52 15.26
C TYR A 179 -6.93 -14.89 15.69
N LYS A 180 -7.18 -15.94 14.88
CA LYS A 180 -6.65 -17.29 15.14
C LYS A 180 -5.12 -17.30 15.08
N LEU A 181 -4.53 -16.65 14.07
CA LEU A 181 -3.07 -16.54 13.95
C LEU A 181 -2.46 -15.69 15.06
N TYR A 182 -3.10 -14.58 15.45
CA TYR A 182 -2.66 -13.75 16.56
C TYR A 182 -2.51 -14.57 17.85
N LYS A 183 -3.50 -15.42 18.16
CA LYS A 183 -3.45 -16.31 19.33
C LYS A 183 -2.32 -17.34 19.21
N GLN A 184 -2.15 -17.95 18.02
CA GLN A 184 -1.11 -18.96 17.78
C GLN A 184 0.31 -18.35 17.89
N PHE A 185 0.58 -17.26 17.16
CA PHE A 185 1.86 -16.59 17.16
C PHE A 185 2.17 -15.93 18.51
N GLY A 186 1.17 -15.34 19.18
CA GLY A 186 1.32 -14.80 20.52
C GLY A 186 1.79 -15.84 21.54
N TRP A 187 1.29 -17.07 21.43
CA TRP A 187 1.73 -18.17 22.29
C TRP A 187 3.16 -18.65 21.98
N ASN A 188 3.54 -18.70 20.69
CA ASN A 188 4.91 -19.02 20.28
C ASN A 188 5.92 -17.98 20.77
N ILE A 189 5.63 -16.69 20.58
CA ILE A 189 6.49 -15.58 21.03
C ILE A 189 6.67 -15.60 22.56
N TYR A 190 5.60 -15.87 23.31
CA TYR A 190 5.67 -15.97 24.77
C TYR A 190 6.66 -17.04 25.24
N LYS A 191 6.69 -18.20 24.55
CA LYS A 191 7.61 -19.30 24.88
C LYS A 191 9.06 -18.99 24.54
N GLU A 192 9.30 -18.25 23.47
CA GLU A 192 10.65 -18.00 22.93
C GLU A 192 11.39 -16.87 23.67
N ILE A 193 10.69 -15.77 24.00
CA ILE A 193 11.33 -14.57 24.56
C ILE A 193 11.39 -14.59 26.10
N GLY A 194 10.54 -15.38 26.77
CA GLY A 194 10.43 -15.37 28.24
C GLY A 194 9.87 -14.05 28.80
N ALA A 195 9.90 -13.90 30.13
CA ALA A 195 9.14 -12.87 30.87
C ALA A 195 9.75 -11.44 30.87
N ASN A 196 10.82 -11.16 30.11
CA ASN A 196 11.41 -9.82 30.11
C ASN A 196 10.57 -8.83 29.28
N ILE A 197 9.68 -8.11 29.96
CA ILE A 197 8.71 -7.16 29.40
C ILE A 197 9.41 -6.01 28.63
N GLN A 198 10.58 -5.57 29.10
CA GLN A 198 11.31 -4.45 28.48
C GLN A 198 11.85 -4.82 27.10
N MET A 199 12.44 -6.01 26.97
CA MET A 199 12.92 -6.53 25.68
C MET A 199 11.78 -6.76 24.69
N GLN A 200 10.65 -7.30 25.16
CA GLN A 200 9.46 -7.46 24.34
C GLN A 200 8.95 -6.11 23.81
N ARG A 201 8.96 -5.05 24.63
CA ARG A 201 8.54 -3.71 24.20
C ARG A 201 9.42 -3.15 23.10
N MET A 202 10.75 -3.23 23.27
CA MET A 202 11.70 -2.74 22.28
C MET A 202 11.61 -3.51 20.96
N TYR A 203 11.47 -4.85 21.03
CA TYR A 203 11.28 -5.69 19.85
C TYR A 203 9.96 -5.38 19.12
N ARG A 204 8.87 -5.12 19.84
CA ARG A 204 7.60 -4.67 19.23
C ARG A 204 7.76 -3.34 18.51
N THR A 205 8.41 -2.35 19.11
CA THR A 205 8.69 -1.06 18.44
C THR A 205 9.47 -1.26 17.14
N TYR A 206 10.48 -2.13 17.15
CA TYR A 206 11.24 -2.47 15.94
C TYR A 206 10.36 -3.13 14.86
N LEU A 207 9.50 -4.08 15.22
CA LEU A 207 8.59 -4.73 14.27
C LEU A 207 7.56 -3.77 13.68
N VAL A 208 7.00 -2.87 14.50
CA VAL A 208 6.13 -1.79 14.01
C VAL A 208 6.89 -0.91 13.03
N PHE A 209 8.14 -0.54 13.35
CA PHE A 209 8.96 0.28 12.46
C PHE A 209 9.22 -0.40 11.12
N LEU A 210 9.59 -1.69 11.12
CA LEU A 210 9.80 -2.45 9.89
C LEU A 210 8.53 -2.55 9.03
N LEU A 211 7.38 -2.78 9.65
CA LEU A 211 6.10 -2.79 8.95
C LEU A 211 5.82 -1.42 8.31
N LEU A 212 6.00 -0.35 9.06
CA LEU A 212 5.79 1.01 8.55
C LEU A 212 6.72 1.33 7.40
N LEU A 213 8.00 0.93 7.44
CA LEU A 213 8.92 1.07 6.31
C LEU A 213 8.49 0.27 5.08
N LYS A 214 7.92 -0.93 5.24
CA LYS A 214 7.34 -1.70 4.11
C LYS A 214 6.15 -0.97 3.50
N LEU A 215 5.29 -0.38 4.34
CA LEU A 215 4.14 0.40 3.90
C LEU A 215 4.58 1.69 3.21
N ASP A 216 5.55 2.41 3.77
CA ASP A 216 6.14 3.63 3.20
C ASP A 216 6.70 3.38 1.80
N LEU A 217 7.41 2.26 1.59
CA LEU A 217 7.93 1.90 0.28
C LEU A 217 6.86 1.78 -0.79
N LEU A 218 5.67 1.27 -0.48
CA LEU A 218 4.61 1.13 -1.47
C LEU A 218 3.71 2.36 -1.54
N LEU A 219 3.28 2.88 -0.38
CA LEU A 219 2.32 3.98 -0.31
C LEU A 219 2.95 5.30 -0.73
N LEU A 220 4.13 5.64 -0.22
CA LEU A 220 4.80 6.89 -0.60
C LEU A 220 5.28 6.82 -2.04
N MET A 221 5.95 5.73 -2.43
CA MET A 221 6.44 5.59 -3.80
C MET A 221 5.28 5.50 -4.80
N GLY A 222 4.27 4.68 -4.52
CA GLY A 222 3.11 4.52 -5.39
C GLY A 222 2.38 5.84 -5.59
N PHE A 223 2.03 6.54 -4.50
CA PHE A 223 1.39 7.85 -4.60
C PHE A 223 2.24 8.87 -5.37
N GLN A 224 3.54 8.94 -5.08
CA GLN A 224 4.43 9.89 -5.74
C GLN A 224 4.61 9.58 -7.23
N ILE A 225 4.65 8.28 -7.61
CA ILE A 225 4.65 7.87 -9.02
C ILE A 225 3.35 8.27 -9.70
N LEU A 226 2.20 8.02 -9.09
CA LEU A 226 0.90 8.42 -9.65
C LEU A 226 0.84 9.93 -9.89
N ASN A 227 1.25 10.72 -8.90
CA ASN A 227 1.31 12.17 -9.01
C ASN A 227 2.30 12.63 -10.09
N LEU A 228 3.45 11.98 -10.20
CA LEU A 228 4.45 12.30 -11.22
C LEU A 228 3.94 12.01 -12.64
N VAL A 229 3.34 10.83 -12.85
CA VAL A 229 2.72 10.46 -14.13
C VAL A 229 1.62 11.46 -14.52
N PHE A 230 0.83 11.90 -13.54
CA PHE A 230 -0.19 12.93 -13.74
C PHE A 230 0.43 14.27 -14.15
N LEU A 231 1.48 14.74 -13.46
CA LEU A 231 2.19 15.98 -13.80
C LEU A 231 2.79 15.96 -15.21
N PHE A 232 3.30 14.81 -15.67
CA PHE A 232 3.79 14.66 -17.05
C PHE A 232 2.67 14.74 -18.09
N SER A 233 1.45 14.29 -17.77
CA SER A 233 0.26 14.42 -18.65
C SER A 233 -0.26 15.88 -18.74
N ASP A 234 0.10 16.70 -17.76
CA ASP A 234 -0.28 18.11 -17.61
C ASP A 234 0.87 19.09 -17.91
N ALA A 235 1.91 18.63 -18.61
CA ALA A 235 3.15 19.39 -18.79
C ALA A 235 2.96 20.65 -19.64
N GLU A 236 2.61 21.75 -18.97
CA GLU A 236 2.77 23.12 -19.45
C GLU A 236 4.18 23.63 -19.12
N GLU A 237 4.67 24.61 -19.87
CA GLU A 237 6.05 25.12 -19.78
C GLU A 237 6.45 25.55 -18.35
N ASP A 238 5.48 26.07 -17.57
CA ASP A 238 5.64 26.53 -16.18
C ASP A 238 5.74 25.39 -15.13
N GLN A 239 5.38 24.15 -15.48
CA GLN A 239 5.37 23.02 -14.53
C GLN A 239 6.69 22.24 -14.46
N THR A 240 7.66 22.57 -15.31
CA THR A 240 8.92 21.81 -15.44
C THR A 240 9.69 21.71 -14.11
N THR A 241 9.76 22.80 -13.34
CA THR A 241 10.43 22.81 -12.02
C THR A 241 9.73 21.87 -11.03
N THR A 242 8.39 21.83 -11.04
CA THR A 242 7.62 20.92 -10.18
C THR A 242 7.90 19.47 -10.54
N ILE A 243 7.93 19.14 -11.84
CA ILE A 243 8.24 17.79 -12.33
C ILE A 243 9.63 17.34 -11.88
N ILE A 244 10.64 18.20 -11.97
CA ILE A 244 12.00 17.89 -11.52
C ILE A 244 12.02 17.60 -10.01
N ILE A 245 11.39 18.45 -9.20
CA ILE A 245 11.33 18.26 -7.74
C ILE A 245 10.63 16.94 -7.39
N GLN A 246 9.48 16.65 -7.99
CA GLN A 246 8.76 15.39 -7.73
C GLN A 246 9.56 14.17 -8.18
N SER A 247 10.28 14.25 -9.31
CA SER A 247 11.14 13.16 -9.79
C SER A 247 12.25 12.85 -8.78
N ILE A 248 12.87 13.89 -8.19
CA ILE A 248 13.88 13.73 -7.14
C ILE A 248 13.26 13.11 -5.89
N MET A 249 12.07 13.55 -5.48
CA MET A 249 11.36 13.01 -4.32
C MET A 249 11.07 11.52 -4.50
N VAL A 250 10.51 11.10 -5.65
CA VAL A 250 10.29 9.69 -6.00
C VAL A 250 11.60 8.88 -5.91
N ALA A 251 12.66 9.36 -6.55
CA ALA A 251 13.95 8.67 -6.58
C ALA A 251 14.59 8.53 -5.18
N SER A 252 14.30 9.48 -4.27
CA SER A 252 14.84 9.51 -2.92
C SER A 252 14.21 8.47 -1.97
N VAL A 253 13.00 7.97 -2.26
CA VAL A 253 12.25 7.07 -1.35
C VAL A 253 13.05 5.81 -1.02
N ILE A 254 13.56 5.10 -2.03
CA ILE A 254 14.32 3.85 -1.85
C ILE A 254 15.57 4.05 -0.97
N PRO A 255 16.48 4.99 -1.29
CA PRO A 255 17.68 5.19 -0.47
C PRO A 255 17.36 5.66 0.95
N ILE A 256 16.35 6.51 1.15
CA ILE A 256 15.95 6.98 2.49
C ILE A 256 15.42 5.82 3.35
N VAL A 257 14.52 4.99 2.81
CA VAL A 257 14.00 3.83 3.54
C VAL A 257 15.11 2.79 3.77
N GLY A 258 15.98 2.55 2.79
CA GLY A 258 17.13 1.66 2.95
C GLY A 258 18.10 2.14 4.04
N LEU A 259 18.37 3.44 4.10
CA LEU A 259 19.20 4.07 5.12
C LEU A 259 18.55 3.99 6.51
N ALA A 260 17.23 4.12 6.61
CA ALA A 260 16.49 3.95 7.86
C ALA A 260 16.53 2.49 8.36
N LEU A 261 16.35 1.52 7.45
CA LEU A 261 16.50 0.08 7.72
C LEU A 261 17.90 -0.26 8.23
N TRP A 262 18.93 0.30 7.59
CA TRP A 262 20.30 0.12 8.02
C TRP A 262 20.58 0.80 9.36
N GLY A 263 20.06 2.01 9.54
CA GLY A 263 20.18 2.80 10.75
C GLY A 263 19.62 2.09 11.98
N VAL A 264 18.39 1.57 11.88
CA VAL A 264 17.76 0.85 13.00
C VAL A 264 18.47 -0.46 13.34
N ARG A 265 19.00 -1.19 12.34
CA ARG A 265 19.72 -2.46 12.57
C ARG A 265 21.08 -2.26 13.22
N ARG A 266 21.77 -1.17 12.87
CA ARG A 266 23.10 -0.84 13.44
C ARG A 266 23.04 0.10 14.63
N GLU A 267 21.84 0.50 15.06
CA GLU A 267 21.62 1.51 16.10
C GLU A 267 22.34 2.84 15.77
N ASN A 268 22.40 3.20 14.48
CA ASN A 268 23.07 4.42 14.02
C ASN A 268 22.12 5.64 14.11
N GLN A 269 22.38 6.51 15.08
CA GLN A 269 21.61 7.73 15.33
C GLN A 269 21.63 8.71 14.15
N VAL A 270 22.75 8.82 13.44
CA VAL A 270 22.88 9.74 12.29
C VAL A 270 21.93 9.32 11.16
N ALA A 271 21.85 8.01 10.89
CA ALA A 271 20.96 7.50 9.86
C ALA A 271 19.47 7.74 10.21
N MET A 272 19.11 7.54 11.49
CA MET A 272 17.75 7.81 11.96
C MET A 272 17.40 9.31 11.93
N PHE A 273 18.37 10.19 12.20
CA PHE A 273 18.20 11.64 12.09
C PHE A 273 17.97 12.07 10.64
N ILE A 274 18.78 11.56 9.70
CA ILE A 274 18.60 11.82 8.26
C ILE A 274 17.22 11.36 7.79
N PHE A 275 16.78 10.17 8.22
CA PHE A 275 15.43 9.68 7.93
C PHE A 275 14.36 10.64 8.46
N ALA A 276 14.47 11.10 9.70
CA ALA A 276 13.49 12.03 10.29
C ALA A 276 13.42 13.36 9.52
N VAL A 277 14.56 13.95 9.14
CA VAL A 277 14.59 15.17 8.32
C VAL A 277 13.94 14.94 6.96
N ALA A 278 14.24 13.80 6.32
CA ALA A 278 13.64 13.44 5.05
C ALA A 278 12.13 13.21 5.16
N SER A 279 11.64 12.57 6.24
CA SER A 279 10.20 12.41 6.50
C SER A 279 9.49 13.76 6.61
N VAL A 280 10.11 14.76 7.25
CA VAL A 280 9.54 16.12 7.33
C VAL A 280 9.46 16.75 5.93
N ALA A 281 10.51 16.62 5.11
CA ALA A 281 10.50 17.11 3.73
C ALA A 281 9.39 16.44 2.89
N THR A 282 9.20 15.12 3.03
CA THR A 282 8.11 14.38 2.38
C THR A 282 6.74 14.89 2.83
N ILE A 283 6.53 15.11 4.12
CA ILE A 283 5.25 15.65 4.65
C ILE A 283 4.97 17.03 4.05
N VAL A 284 5.96 17.92 4.00
CA VAL A 284 5.80 19.26 3.40
C VAL A 284 5.44 19.16 1.92
N ASN A 285 6.09 18.26 1.18
CA ASN A 285 5.76 18.00 -0.23
C ASN A 285 4.32 17.50 -0.42
N PHE A 286 3.89 16.57 0.43
CA PHE A 286 2.54 16.01 0.39
C PHE A 286 1.49 17.09 0.69
N ILE A 287 1.72 17.95 1.69
CA ILE A 287 0.82 19.09 1.97
C ILE A 287 0.71 20.04 0.77
N TYR A 288 1.82 20.30 0.07
CA TYR A 288 1.81 21.13 -1.14
C TYR A 288 0.97 20.48 -2.26
N ILE A 289 1.14 19.18 -2.49
CA ILE A 289 0.37 18.42 -3.49
C ILE A 289 -1.11 18.39 -3.12
N LEU A 290 -1.43 18.10 -1.86
CA LEU A 290 -2.78 18.08 -1.32
C LEU A 290 -3.52 19.41 -1.58
N ALA A 291 -2.85 20.54 -1.32
CA ALA A 291 -3.41 21.86 -1.60
C ALA A 291 -3.73 22.04 -3.10
N LYS A 292 -2.84 21.58 -3.99
CA LYS A 292 -3.05 21.64 -5.45
C LYS A 292 -4.26 20.79 -5.88
N PHE A 293 -4.44 19.59 -5.31
CA PHE A 293 -5.59 18.74 -5.64
C PHE A 293 -6.92 19.31 -5.17
N ILE A 294 -6.99 19.82 -3.94
CA ILE A 294 -8.22 20.39 -3.37
C ILE A 294 -8.64 21.64 -4.14
N ILE A 295 -7.69 22.55 -4.41
CA ILE A 295 -8.02 23.84 -5.03
C ILE A 295 -8.36 23.66 -6.51
N ASN A 296 -7.55 22.89 -7.25
CA ASN A 296 -7.61 22.90 -8.70
C ASN A 296 -8.42 21.75 -9.29
N ARG A 297 -8.43 20.57 -8.67
CA ARG A 297 -8.80 19.33 -9.39
C ARG A 297 -9.96 18.51 -8.83
N ASP A 298 -10.38 18.71 -7.57
CA ASP A 298 -11.52 17.98 -6.97
C ASP A 298 -11.30 16.44 -6.94
N GLU A 299 -10.05 15.99 -6.82
CA GLU A 299 -9.63 14.58 -6.92
C GLU A 299 -9.67 13.86 -5.56
N TYR A 300 -10.80 13.25 -5.21
CA TYR A 300 -11.00 12.66 -3.89
C TYR A 300 -10.13 11.42 -3.60
N LEU A 301 -9.92 10.53 -4.57
CA LEU A 301 -9.15 9.30 -4.41
C LEU A 301 -7.67 9.61 -4.15
N LEU A 302 -7.06 10.46 -4.98
CA LEU A 302 -5.67 10.87 -4.76
C LEU A 302 -5.51 11.72 -3.48
N THR A 303 -6.48 12.59 -3.17
CA THR A 303 -6.51 13.33 -1.88
C THR A 303 -6.55 12.36 -0.69
N LEU A 304 -7.36 11.30 -0.76
CA LEU A 304 -7.44 10.28 0.29
C LEU A 304 -6.14 9.50 0.43
N LEU A 305 -5.52 9.12 -0.69
CA LEU A 305 -4.23 8.41 -0.69
C LEU A 305 -3.11 9.29 -0.12
N ASP A 306 -3.12 10.59 -0.43
CA ASP A 306 -2.17 11.57 0.09
C ASP A 306 -2.33 11.74 1.60
N ILE A 307 -3.56 11.92 2.10
CA ILE A 307 -3.85 12.02 3.55
C ILE A 307 -3.38 10.76 4.29
N LEU A 308 -3.62 9.56 3.73
CA LEU A 308 -3.14 8.31 4.29
C LEU A 308 -1.60 8.26 4.29
N GLY A 309 -0.96 8.70 3.22
CA GLY A 309 0.49 8.79 3.10
C GLY A 309 1.11 9.72 4.15
N ILE A 310 0.53 10.91 4.37
CA ILE A 310 0.93 11.84 5.44
C ILE A 310 0.81 11.16 6.80
N LEU A 311 -0.33 10.51 7.07
CA LEU A 311 -0.60 9.87 8.37
C LEU A 311 0.41 8.76 8.66
N ILE A 312 0.69 7.90 7.67
CA ILE A 312 1.68 6.83 7.81
C ILE A 312 3.08 7.40 7.99
N THR A 313 3.47 8.45 7.24
CA THR A 313 4.79 9.09 7.39
C THR A 313 4.96 9.68 8.79
N ILE A 314 3.93 10.32 9.36
CA ILE A 314 3.95 10.82 10.74
C ILE A 314 4.12 9.67 11.73
N MET A 315 3.39 8.57 11.54
CA MET A 315 3.52 7.38 12.38
C MET A 315 4.93 6.78 12.28
N SER A 316 5.50 6.68 11.07
CA SER A 316 6.87 6.23 10.83
C SER A 316 7.89 7.11 11.56
N MET A 317 7.72 8.43 11.52
CA MET A 317 8.59 9.38 12.22
C MET A 317 8.50 9.22 13.75
N VAL A 318 7.29 9.09 14.31
CA VAL A 318 7.10 8.88 15.75
C VAL A 318 7.74 7.56 16.21
N ILE A 319 7.52 6.48 15.45
CA ILE A 319 8.09 5.17 15.77
C ILE A 319 9.62 5.16 15.58
N ALA A 320 10.16 5.87 14.58
CA ALA A 320 11.59 6.06 14.39
C ALA A 320 12.24 6.74 15.60
N TYR A 321 11.61 7.77 16.15
CA TYR A 321 12.06 8.43 17.37
C TYR A 321 12.04 7.49 18.59
N LEU A 322 10.95 6.73 18.77
CA LEU A 322 10.86 5.73 19.84
C LEU A 322 11.91 4.61 19.69
N ALA A 323 12.18 4.18 18.47
CA ALA A 323 13.21 3.19 18.17
C ALA A 323 14.61 3.72 18.54
N THR A 324 14.91 4.98 18.20
CA THR A 324 16.20 5.62 18.50
C THR A 324 16.43 5.77 20.01
N ARG A 325 15.38 6.05 20.80
CA ARG A 325 15.48 6.10 22.27
C ARG A 325 15.76 4.75 22.92
N ASN A 326 15.58 3.66 22.20
CA ASN A 326 15.83 2.30 22.66
C ASN A 326 17.23 1.79 22.28
N PHE A 327 18.05 2.58 21.59
CA PHE A 327 19.43 2.20 21.23
C PHE A 327 20.31 1.99 22.47
N ASP A 328 21.33 1.16 22.31
CA ASP A 328 22.32 0.76 23.33
C ASP A 328 21.75 -0.03 24.52
N ARG A 329 20.50 -0.49 24.43
CA ARG A 329 19.83 -1.29 25.49
C ARG A 329 19.90 -2.80 25.27
N GLY A 330 20.81 -3.27 24.41
CA GLY A 330 21.10 -4.69 24.19
C GLY A 330 20.25 -5.39 23.12
N LEU A 331 19.43 -4.65 22.35
CA LEU A 331 18.60 -5.20 21.28
C LEU A 331 19.44 -5.79 20.13
N LYS A 332 20.56 -5.14 19.79
CA LYS A 332 21.57 -5.62 18.84
C LYS A 332 22.06 -7.05 19.08
N ASN A 333 22.30 -7.44 20.34
CA ASN A 333 22.80 -8.76 20.68
C ASN A 333 21.76 -9.86 20.39
N HIS A 334 20.47 -9.54 20.50
CA HIS A 334 19.39 -10.46 20.15
C HIS A 334 19.18 -10.58 18.64
N PHE A 335 19.35 -9.50 17.86
CA PHE A 335 19.33 -9.59 16.40
C PHE A 335 20.49 -10.44 15.87
N GLN A 336 21.70 -10.22 16.38
CA GLN A 336 22.86 -11.02 16.03
C GLN A 336 22.65 -12.48 16.43
N LYS A 337 22.10 -12.76 17.61
CA LYS A 337 21.80 -14.13 18.05
C LYS A 337 20.71 -14.79 17.19
N ARG A 338 19.69 -14.06 16.76
CA ARG A 338 18.62 -14.59 15.90
C ARG A 338 19.06 -14.78 14.46
N ASP A 339 19.87 -13.89 13.89
CA ASP A 339 20.53 -14.11 12.60
C ASP A 339 21.46 -15.33 12.68
N HIS A 340 22.14 -15.53 13.82
CA HIS A 340 23.01 -16.68 14.06
C HIS A 340 22.23 -17.98 14.32
N GLU A 341 21.09 -17.95 15.03
CA GLU A 341 20.20 -19.10 15.23
C GLU A 341 19.43 -19.43 13.95
N ASP A 342 18.99 -18.45 13.18
CA ASP A 342 18.43 -18.65 11.85
C ASP A 342 19.51 -19.22 10.92
N ALA A 343 20.76 -18.75 10.97
CA ALA A 343 21.89 -19.31 10.23
C ALA A 343 22.25 -20.75 10.67
N VAL A 344 22.29 -21.03 11.98
CA VAL A 344 22.58 -22.36 12.54
C VAL A 344 21.43 -23.34 12.26
N ASN A 345 20.17 -22.89 12.32
CA ASN A 345 19.01 -23.69 11.90
C ASN A 345 19.00 -23.91 10.37
N LEU A 346 19.50 -22.96 9.58
CA LEU A 346 19.71 -23.10 8.14
C LEU A 346 20.86 -24.07 7.80
N GLU A 347 21.86 -24.19 8.67
CA GLU A 347 22.93 -25.20 8.60
C GLU A 347 22.43 -26.59 9.04
N ALA A 348 21.65 -26.67 10.12
CA ALA A 348 21.06 -27.92 10.61
C ALA A 348 20.04 -28.53 9.63
N CYS A 349 19.22 -27.71 8.97
CA CYS A 349 18.35 -28.15 7.86
C CYS A 349 19.12 -28.53 6.58
N GLY A 350 20.41 -28.18 6.47
CA GLY A 350 21.30 -28.62 5.40
C GLY A 350 22.03 -29.94 5.70
N GLY A 351 22.02 -30.41 6.95
CA GLY A 351 22.80 -31.56 7.42
C GLY A 351 21.99 -32.81 7.80
N GLN A 352 20.66 -32.79 7.81
CA GLN A 352 19.86 -33.98 8.13
C GLN A 352 19.64 -34.90 6.93
N GLY A 353 20.75 -35.46 6.46
CA GLY A 353 20.80 -36.69 5.68
C GLY A 353 21.40 -37.84 6.48
N GLN A 354 20.95 -38.07 7.73
CA GLN A 354 21.12 -39.35 8.46
C GLN A 354 20.38 -39.30 9.80
N ARG A 355 19.10 -39.67 9.82
CA ARG A 355 18.46 -40.18 11.05
C ARG A 355 18.99 -41.61 11.26
N LYS A 356 19.98 -41.79 12.13
CA LYS A 356 20.24 -43.12 12.71
C LYS A 356 19.06 -43.49 13.60
N ARG A 357 18.30 -44.48 13.15
CA ARG A 357 17.33 -45.24 13.92
C ARG A 357 18.11 -45.94 15.05
N PHE A 358 17.95 -45.50 16.29
CA PHE A 358 18.30 -46.35 17.44
C PHE A 358 17.07 -47.20 17.73
N SER A 359 17.09 -48.44 17.25
CA SER A 359 16.30 -49.55 17.78
C SER A 359 17.32 -50.44 18.47
N ILE A 360 17.16 -50.61 19.77
CA ILE A 360 17.87 -51.60 20.58
C ILE A 360 17.13 -52.91 20.32
N ASP A 361 17.83 -53.90 19.78
CA ASP A 361 17.44 -55.29 19.89
C ASP A 361 18.24 -55.89 21.07
N ASP A 362 17.58 -56.83 21.76
CA ASP A 362 17.87 -57.55 23.01
C ASP A 362 17.42 -56.91 24.33
#